data_AF-A0A949SGV3-F1
#
_entry.id   AF-A0A949SGV3-F1
#
_cell.length_a   1.000
_cell.length_b   1.000
_cell.length_c   1.000
_cell.angle_alpha   90.00
_cell.angle_beta   90.00
_cell.angle_gamma   90.00
#
_symmetry.space_group_name_H-M   'P 1'
#
loop_
_entity.id
_entity.type
_entity.pdbx_description
1 polymer ?
#
loop_
_entity_poly.entity_id
_entity_poly.type
_entity_poly.pdbx_seq_one_letter_code
_entity_poly.pdbx_strand_id
1 'polypeptide(L)'
;MKYPPTYIIFKQACKYLNENEIVELENKLSKYKDFTGRHYYKALITNFDVELFKDKPIIQEDIWLYNFIKYEVTDDYIPRVGLIAKYEKKVFIPSLKNEKK
;
A
#
# COMPACT_ATOMS: atom_id res chain seq x y z
N MET A 1 0.48 12.87 7.28
CA MET A 1 0.55 12.23 5.95
C MET A 1 -0.43 12.90 5.01
N LYS A 2 -0.05 13.07 3.75
CA LYS A 2 -0.92 13.67 2.71
C LYS A 2 -1.93 12.65 2.16
N TYR A 3 -1.49 11.41 1.96
CA TYR A 3 -2.28 10.32 1.38
C TYR A 3 -2.71 9.31 2.45
N PRO A 4 -3.84 8.60 2.25
CA PRO A 4 -4.20 7.47 3.10
C PRO A 4 -3.16 6.34 3.04
N PRO A 5 -2.86 5.66 4.16
CA PRO A 5 -1.97 4.48 4.20
C PRO A 5 -2.31 3.42 3.14
N THR A 6 -3.58 3.08 3.05
CA THR A 6 -4.16 2.13 2.09
C THR A 6 -3.92 2.51 0.63
N TYR A 7 -4.00 3.80 0.30
CA TYR A 7 -3.72 4.29 -1.05
C TYR A 7 -2.23 4.12 -1.40
N ILE A 8 -1.35 4.41 -0.44
CA ILE A 8 0.10 4.22 -0.61
C ILE A 8 0.41 2.74 -0.84
N ILE A 9 -0.16 1.86 -0.01
CA ILE A 9 0.02 0.40 -0.13
C ILE A 9 -0.51 -0.09 -1.48
N PHE A 10 -1.73 0.31 -1.87
CA PHE A 10 -2.32 -0.08 -3.15
C PHE A 10 -1.44 0.34 -4.33
N LYS A 11 -1.02 1.61 -4.39
CA LYS A 11 -0.18 2.10 -5.49
C LYS A 11 1.17 1.42 -5.54
N GLN A 12 1.75 1.06 -4.39
CA GLN A 12 3.00 0.30 -4.39
C GLN A 12 2.77 -1.15 -4.79
N ALA A 13 1.69 -1.80 -4.32
CA ALA A 13 1.30 -3.15 -4.70
C ALA A 13 1.10 -3.29 -6.22
N CYS A 14 0.47 -2.31 -6.88
CA CYS A 14 0.32 -2.31 -8.35
C CYS A 14 1.65 -2.46 -9.09
N LYS A 15 2.79 -2.02 -8.52
CA LYS A 15 4.10 -2.18 -9.18
C LYS A 15 4.63 -3.61 -9.17
N TYR A 16 4.08 -4.46 -8.33
CA TYR A 16 4.43 -5.87 -8.21
C TYR A 16 3.54 -6.77 -9.07
N LEU A 17 2.46 -6.21 -9.61
CA LEU A 17 1.42 -6.93 -10.33
C LEU A 17 1.52 -6.62 -11.83
N ASN A 18 1.10 -7.58 -12.65
CA ASN A 18 0.88 -7.34 -14.07
C ASN A 18 -0.46 -6.64 -14.33
N GLU A 19 -0.69 -6.17 -15.56
CA GLU A 19 -1.89 -5.39 -15.92
C GLU A 19 -3.21 -6.14 -15.60
N ASN A 20 -3.26 -7.45 -15.84
CA ASN A 20 -4.46 -8.25 -15.57
C ASN A 20 -4.72 -8.35 -14.06
N GLU A 21 -3.66 -8.58 -13.27
CA GLU A 21 -3.75 -8.65 -11.81
C GLU A 21 -4.13 -7.29 -11.20
N ILE A 22 -3.66 -6.18 -11.76
CA ILE A 22 -4.05 -4.83 -11.33
C ILE A 22 -5.55 -4.64 -11.55
N VAL A 23 -6.05 -4.96 -12.75
CA VAL A 23 -7.47 -4.84 -13.07
C VAL A 23 -8.32 -5.73 -12.15
N GLU A 24 -7.87 -6.95 -11.88
CA GLU A 24 -8.56 -7.85 -10.94
C GLU A 24 -8.60 -7.26 -9.52
N LEU A 25 -7.48 -6.74 -9.03
CA LEU A 25 -7.39 -6.11 -7.73
C LEU A 25 -8.30 -4.88 -7.63
N GLU A 26 -8.28 -4.00 -8.64
CA GLU A 26 -9.16 -2.83 -8.72
C GLU A 26 -10.63 -3.22 -8.73
N ASN A 27 -11.02 -4.25 -9.49
CA ASN A 27 -12.39 -4.75 -9.52
C ASN A 27 -12.85 -5.31 -8.18
N LYS A 28 -11.97 -5.93 -7.41
CA LYS A 28 -12.28 -6.41 -6.05
C LYS A 28 -12.41 -5.24 -5.07
N LEU A 29 -11.60 -4.20 -5.25
CA LEU A 29 -11.56 -3.04 -4.37
C LEU A 29 -12.63 -1.98 -4.69
N SER A 30 -13.15 -1.93 -5.92
CA SER A 30 -14.18 -0.98 -6.36
C SER A 30 -15.51 -1.11 -5.59
N LYS A 31 -15.74 -2.25 -4.95
CA LYS A 31 -16.89 -2.52 -4.08
C LYS A 31 -16.87 -1.70 -2.79
N TYR A 32 -15.72 -1.14 -2.41
CA TYR A 32 -15.56 -0.37 -1.18
C TYR A 32 -15.53 1.13 -1.53
N LYS A 33 -16.48 1.90 -0.98
CA LYS A 33 -16.61 3.33 -1.25
C LYS A 33 -15.44 4.18 -0.74
N ASP A 34 -14.80 3.76 0.35
CA ASP A 34 -13.80 4.56 1.06
C ASP A 34 -12.43 3.89 1.07
N PHE A 35 -11.45 4.53 0.43
CA PHE A 35 -10.05 4.13 0.48
C PHE A 35 -9.49 4.13 1.90
N THR A 36 -10.02 4.94 2.81
CA THR A 36 -9.57 5.03 4.22
C THR A 36 -10.12 3.92 5.11
N GLY A 37 -11.07 3.12 4.62
CA GLY A 37 -11.81 2.16 5.42
C GLY A 37 -11.03 0.88 5.73
N ARG A 38 -11.29 0.30 6.91
CA ARG A 38 -10.77 -1.01 7.33
C ARG A 38 -11.15 -2.12 6.34
N HIS A 39 -12.37 -2.07 5.79
CA HIS A 39 -12.82 -3.05 4.80
C HIS A 39 -12.00 -3.00 3.51
N TYR A 40 -11.66 -1.80 3.04
CA TYR A 40 -10.76 -1.62 1.90
C TYR A 40 -9.37 -2.21 2.20
N TYR A 41 -8.79 -1.88 3.37
CA TYR A 41 -7.51 -2.42 3.79
C TYR A 41 -7.51 -3.96 3.85
N LYS A 42 -8.52 -4.55 4.51
CA LYS A 42 -8.64 -6.01 4.64
C LYS A 42 -8.75 -6.67 3.28
N ALA A 43 -9.55 -6.11 2.38
CA ALA A 43 -9.66 -6.60 1.02
C ALA A 43 -8.34 -6.51 0.26
N LEU A 44 -7.60 -5.41 0.42
CA LEU A 44 -6.29 -5.22 -0.20
C LEU A 44 -5.30 -6.30 0.24
N ILE A 45 -5.08 -6.47 1.55
CA ILE A 45 -4.11 -7.46 2.06
C ILE A 45 -4.54 -8.92 1.86
N THR A 46 -5.84 -9.17 1.61
CA THR A 46 -6.34 -10.52 1.31
C THR A 46 -6.10 -10.89 -0.16
N ASN A 47 -6.09 -9.89 -1.05
CA ASN A 47 -5.97 -10.10 -2.49
C ASN A 47 -4.58 -9.77 -3.04
N PHE A 48 -3.69 -9.25 -2.20
CA PHE A 48 -2.30 -8.99 -2.54
C PHE A 48 -1.39 -9.71 -1.55
N ASP A 49 -0.39 -10.44 -2.08
CA ASP A 49 0.61 -11.09 -1.25
C ASP A 49 1.59 -10.05 -0.68
N VAL A 50 1.34 -9.63 0.56
CA VAL A 50 2.17 -8.64 1.26
C VAL A 50 3.59 -9.12 1.53
N GLU A 51 3.86 -10.44 1.51
CA GLU A 51 5.21 -10.96 1.70
C GLU A 51 6.15 -10.54 0.55
N LEU A 52 5.60 -10.18 -0.62
CA LEU A 52 6.38 -9.66 -1.75
C LEU A 52 7.21 -8.41 -1.39
N PHE A 53 6.70 -7.56 -0.51
CA PHE A 53 7.43 -6.37 -0.04
C PHE A 53 8.68 -6.71 0.78
N LYS A 54 8.77 -7.92 1.33
CA LYS A 54 9.92 -8.41 2.08
C LYS A 54 10.80 -9.32 1.22
N ASP A 55 10.20 -10.23 0.47
CA ASP A 55 10.92 -11.30 -0.23
C ASP A 55 11.50 -10.84 -1.57
N LYS A 56 10.81 -9.94 -2.27
CA LYS A 56 11.22 -9.41 -3.58
C LYS A 56 11.06 -7.90 -3.67
N PRO A 57 11.63 -7.12 -2.72
CA PRO A 57 11.47 -5.67 -2.70
C PRO A 57 11.98 -5.03 -4.00
N ILE A 58 11.14 -4.25 -4.69
CA ILE A 58 11.55 -3.42 -5.83
C ILE A 58 12.53 -2.35 -5.37
N ILE A 59 12.28 -1.79 -4.18
CA ILE A 59 13.20 -0.90 -3.48
C ILE A 59 13.34 -1.36 -2.03
N GLN A 60 14.49 -1.09 -1.40
CA GLN A 60 14.76 -1.53 -0.03
C GLN A 60 13.71 -1.03 0.97
N GLU A 61 13.18 0.18 0.77
CA GLU A 61 12.14 0.76 1.62
C GLU A 61 10.80 0.04 1.58
N ASP A 62 10.55 -0.85 0.62
CA ASP A 62 9.30 -1.65 0.58
C ASP A 62 9.15 -2.52 1.84
N ILE A 63 10.27 -2.93 2.46
CA ILE A 63 10.25 -3.63 3.74
C ILE A 63 9.58 -2.81 4.86
N TRP A 64 9.54 -1.47 4.74
CA TRP A 64 8.82 -0.62 5.69
C TRP A 64 7.32 -0.76 5.54
N LEU A 65 6.80 -1.00 4.33
CA LEU A 65 5.39 -1.30 4.12
C LEU A 65 5.03 -2.67 4.69
N TYR A 66 5.90 -3.68 4.49
CA TYR A 66 5.75 -4.98 5.11
C TYR A 66 5.63 -4.86 6.63
N ASN A 67 6.62 -4.22 7.26
CA ASN A 67 6.66 -4.06 8.71
C ASN A 67 5.47 -3.24 9.23
N PHE A 68 5.06 -2.19 8.51
CA PHE A 68 3.87 -1.42 8.83
C PHE A 68 2.63 -2.33 8.86
N ILE A 69 2.40 -3.09 7.79
CA ILE A 69 1.25 -3.99 7.64
C ILE A 69 1.24 -5.06 8.73
N LYS A 70 2.39 -5.65 9.06
CA LYS A 70 2.47 -6.76 10.02
C LYS A 70 2.47 -6.34 11.48
N TYR A 71 3.06 -5.20 11.81
CA TYR A 71 3.38 -4.86 13.21
C TYR A 71 2.74 -3.54 13.69
N GLU A 72 2.44 -2.59 12.81
CA GLU A 72 1.85 -1.31 13.21
C GLU A 72 0.33 -1.27 12.97
N VAL A 73 -0.19 -1.99 11.98
CA VAL A 73 -1.63 -2.13 11.78
C VAL A 73 -2.19 -3.12 12.80
N THR A 74 -3.27 -2.71 13.46
CA THR A 74 -4.03 -3.54 14.39
C THR A 74 -5.40 -3.83 13.82
N ASP A 75 -6.10 -4.79 14.41
CA ASP A 75 -7.49 -5.10 14.02
C ASP A 75 -8.37 -3.86 14.10
N ASP A 76 -8.10 -2.94 15.03
CA ASP A 76 -8.93 -1.78 15.28
C ASP A 76 -8.51 -0.49 14.59
N TYR A 77 -7.23 -0.37 14.21
CA TYR A 77 -6.66 0.89 13.81
C TYR A 77 -5.57 0.76 12.75
N ILE A 78 -5.64 1.62 11.74
CA ILE A 78 -4.61 1.80 10.70
C ILE A 78 -3.89 3.14 10.97
N PRO A 79 -2.64 3.10 11.45
CA PRO A 79 -1.91 4.32 11.77
C PRO A 79 -1.62 5.19 10.55
N ARG A 80 -1.60 6.51 10.77
CA ARG A 80 -1.15 7.52 9.78
C ARG A 80 0.19 8.17 10.15
N VAL A 81 0.94 7.50 11.01
CA VAL A 81 2.23 7.87 11.60
C VAL A 81 3.16 6.66 11.53
N GLY A 82 4.39 6.76 12.03
CA GLY A 82 5.33 5.63 12.03
C GLY A 82 5.91 5.32 10.66
N LEU A 83 6.05 4.02 10.34
CA LEU A 83 6.73 3.55 9.13
C LEU A 83 6.04 4.02 7.85
N ILE A 84 4.70 4.03 7.81
CA ILE A 84 3.96 4.48 6.63
C ILE A 84 4.18 5.97 6.34
N ALA A 85 4.27 6.80 7.38
CA ALA A 85 4.53 8.23 7.22
C ALA A 85 5.97 8.52 6.77
N LYS A 86 6.92 7.70 7.23
CA LYS A 86 8.31 7.75 6.79
C LYS A 86 8.44 7.33 5.32
N TYR A 87 7.78 6.23 4.94
CA TYR A 87 7.72 5.73 3.57
C TYR A 87 7.09 6.77 2.63
N GLU A 88 5.99 7.40 3.04
CA GLU A 88 5.32 8.44 2.25
C GLU A 88 6.29 9.56 1.87
N LYS A 89 7.03 10.09 2.84
CA LYS A 89 7.94 11.22 2.64
C LYS A 89 9.17 10.86 1.82
N LYS A 90 9.76 9.69 2.08
CA LYS A 90 11.03 9.28 1.47
C LYS A 90 10.86 8.69 0.07
N VAL A 91 9.77 7.97 -0.16
CA VAL A 91 9.56 7.20 -1.40
C VAL A 91 8.36 7.72 -2.17
N PHE A 92 7.18 7.69 -1.56
CA PHE A 92 5.92 7.83 -2.30
C PHE A 92 5.74 9.24 -2.91
N ILE A 93 5.92 10.29 -2.12
CA ILE A 93 5.80 11.67 -2.61
C ILE A 93 6.86 11.97 -3.68
N PRO A 94 8.15 11.62 -3.50
CA PRO A 94 9.14 11.75 -4.56
C PRO A 94 8.79 10.99 -5.84
N SER A 95 8.28 9.75 -5.75
CA SER A 95 7.93 8.97 -6.95
C SER A 95 6.83 9.65 -7.77
N LEU A 96 5.79 10.19 -7.10
CA LEU A 96 4.70 10.91 -7.76
C LEU A 96 5.15 12.20 -8.48
N LYS A 97 6.25 12.82 -8.04
CA LYS A 97 6.81 14.01 -8.71
C LYS A 97 7.57 13.62 -9.98
N ASN A 98 8.21 12.46 -9.97
CA ASN A 98 8.98 11.98 -11.12
C ASN A 98 8.07 11.45 -12.24
N GLU A 99 6.89 10.92 -11.92
CA GLU A 99 5.88 10.50 -12.92
C GLU A 99 5.23 11.66 -13.69
N LYS A 100 5.43 12.92 -13.25
CA LYS A 100 4.85 14.12 -13.89
C LYS A 100 5.84 14.90 -14.78
N LYS A 101 7.02 14.36 -15.01
CA LYS A 101 8.03 14.91 -15.93
C LYS A 101 8.11 14.04 -17.18
#